data_AF-A0AAP2HWT3-F1
#
_entry.id   AF-A0AAP2HWT3-F1
#
_cell.length_a   1.000
_cell.length_b   1.000
_cell.length_c   1.000
_cell.angle_alpha   90.00
_cell.angle_beta   90.00
_cell.angle_gamma   90.00
#
_symmetry.space_group_name_H-M   'P 1'
#
loop_
_entity.id
_entity.type
_entity.pdbx_description
1 polymer ?
#
loop_
_entity_poly.entity_id
_entity_poly.type
_entity_poly.pdbx_seq_one_letter_code
_entity_poly.pdbx_strand_id
1 'polypeptide(L)' 'MARPIRETPILYGGDARKFEARMKNPPKESKEQYEERMKHYHAVMSVFQG' A
#
# COMPACT_ATOMS: atom_id res chain seq x y z
N MET A 1 2.53 -7.71 22.26
CA MET A 1 3.65 -6.83 21.87
C MET A 1 3.73 -6.83 20.35
N ALA A 2 3.83 -5.67 19.70
CA ALA A 2 4.03 -5.62 18.25
C ALA A 2 5.35 -6.33 17.92
N ARG A 3 5.36 -7.17 16.87
CA ARG A 3 6.61 -7.74 16.39
C ARG A 3 7.52 -6.61 15.92
N PRO A 4 8.84 -6.68 16.18
CA PRO A 4 9.78 -5.70 15.64
C PRO A 4 9.59 -5.59 14.12
N ILE A 5 9.46 -4.36 13.62
CA ILE A 5 9.42 -4.12 12.18
C ILE A 5 10.82 -4.48 11.66
N ARG A 6 10.90 -5.47 10.77
CA ARG A 6 12.16 -5.86 10.13
C ARG A 6 12.65 -4.68 9.29
N GLU A 7 13.95 -4.38 9.34
CA GLU A 7 14.54 -3.31 8.53
C GLU A 7 14.18 -3.49 7.06
N THR A 8 13.83 -2.38 6.39
CA THR A 8 13.56 -2.40 4.96
C THR A 8 14.83 -2.83 4.24
N PRO A 9 14.81 -3.91 3.43
CA PRO A 9 16.01 -4.36 2.74
C PRO A 9 16.48 -3.28 1.77
N ILE A 10 17.79 -3.02 1.77
CA ILE A 10 18.41 -2.14 0.78
C ILE A 10 18.41 -2.90 -0.56
N LEU A 11 17.76 -2.33 -1.57
CA LEU A 11 17.72 -2.90 -2.92
C LEU A 11 18.98 -2.50 -3.70
N TYR A 12 19.52 -3.41 -4.50
CA TYR A 12 20.69 -3.18 -5.34
C TYR A 12 20.43 -3.57 -6.79
N GLY A 13 21.27 -3.07 -7.70
CA GLY A 13 21.29 -3.49 -9.11
C GLY A 13 19.93 -3.41 -9.80
N GLY A 14 19.49 -4.52 -10.37
CA GLY A 14 18.23 -4.60 -11.12
C GLY A 14 16.99 -4.33 -10.27
N ASP A 15 16.98 -4.73 -9.01
CA ASP A 15 15.83 -4.56 -8.13
C ASP A 15 15.67 -3.10 -7.69
N ALA A 16 16.78 -2.41 -7.43
CA ALA A 16 16.78 -0.97 -7.19
C ALA A 16 16.18 -0.20 -8.37
N ARG A 17 16.58 -0.54 -9.61
CA ARG A 17 16.07 0.11 -10.82
C ARG A 17 14.57 -0.14 -11.03
N LYS A 18 14.10 -1.38 -10.82
CA LYS A 18 12.68 -1.72 -10.93
C LYS A 18 11.84 -0.95 -9.91
N PHE A 19 12.32 -0.89 -8.67
CA PHE A 19 11.66 -0.13 -7.61
C PHE A 19 11.59 1.36 -7.96
N GLU A 20 12.70 1.97 -8.35
CA GLU A 20 12.74 3.38 -8.77
C GLU A 20 11.79 3.66 -9.95
N ALA A 21 11.78 2.80 -10.97
CA ALA A 21 10.89 2.93 -12.11
C ALA A 21 9.40 2.86 -11.72
N ARG A 22 9.05 1.99 -10.76
CA ARG A 22 7.69 1.89 -10.19
C ARG A 22 7.34 3.11 -9.34
N MET A 23 8.29 3.68 -8.61
CA MET A 23 8.05 4.92 -7.85
C MET A 23 7.81 6.12 -8.76
N LYS A 24 8.54 6.20 -9.89
CA LYS A 24 8.32 7.23 -10.92
C LYS A 24 6.99 7.06 -11.65
N ASN A 25 6.53 5.81 -11.82
CA ASN A 25 5.28 5.47 -12.48
C ASN A 25 4.38 4.66 -11.53
N PRO A 26 3.79 5.30 -10.51
CA PRO A 26 2.98 4.60 -9.53
C PRO A 26 1.79 3.92 -10.24
N PRO A 27 1.47 2.66 -9.88
CA PRO A 27 0.30 1.98 -10.43
C PRO A 27 -0.94 2.79 -10.10
N LYS A 28 -1.72 3.10 -11.15
CA LYS A 28 -3.01 3.78 -11.00
C LYS A 28 -4.06 2.76 -10.60
N GLU A 29 -4.85 3.12 -9.61
CA GLU A 29 -5.99 2.32 -9.20
C GLU A 29 -7.13 2.48 -10.21
N SER A 30 -7.87 1.39 -10.49
CA SER A 30 -9.10 1.47 -11.27
C SER A 30 -10.24 2.09 -10.44
N LYS A 31 -11.30 2.57 -11.10
CA LYS A 31 -12.47 3.10 -10.39
C LYS A 31 -13.12 2.03 -9.47
N GLU A 32 -13.17 0.78 -9.93
CA GLU A 32 -13.75 -0.34 -9.18
C GLU A 32 -12.96 -0.62 -7.89
N GLN A 33 -11.62 -0.69 -7.99
CA GLN A 33 -10.74 -0.90 -6.85
C GLN A 33 -10.87 0.23 -5.81
N TYR A 34 -10.99 1.48 -6.30
CA TYR A 34 -11.22 2.64 -5.43
C TYR A 34 -12.52 2.50 -4.65
N GLU A 35 -13.62 2.14 -5.33
CA GLU A 35 -14.94 1.98 -4.71
C GLU A 35 -14.95 0.84 -3.68
N GLU A 36 -14.31 -0.29 -3.97
CA GLU A 36 -14.16 -1.40 -3.03
C GLU A 36 -13.38 -0.99 -1.78
N ARG A 37 -12.22 -0.32 -1.95
CA ARG A 37 -11.43 0.17 -0.81
C ARG A 37 -12.23 1.14 0.05
N MET A 38 -13.00 2.05 -0.55
CA MET A 38 -13.82 3.01 0.20
C MET A 38 -14.95 2.31 0.96
N LYS A 39 -15.61 1.30 0.37
CA LYS A 39 -16.61 0.48 1.09
C LYS A 39 -16.01 -0.18 2.32
N HIS A 40 -14.84 -0.81 2.18
CA HIS A 40 -14.14 -1.42 3.31
C HIS A 40 -13.74 -0.40 4.38
N TYR A 41 -13.20 0.74 3.97
CA TYR A 41 -12.84 1.83 4.88
C TYR A 41 -14.05 2.30 5.71
N HIS A 42 -15.18 2.58 5.05
CA HIS A 42 -16.38 3.04 5.75
C HIS A 42 -16.96 1.98 6.70
N ALA A 43 -16.96 0.71 6.30
CA ALA A 43 -17.42 -0.38 7.15
C ALA A 43 -16.57 -0.54 8.42
N VAL A 44 -15.25 -0.38 8.30
CA VAL A 44 -14.34 -0.42 9.45
C VAL A 44 -14.56 0.82 10.32
N MET A 45 -14.66 2.00 9.72
CA MET A 45 -14.84 3.23 10.48
C MET A 45 -16.17 3.32 11.22
N SER A 46 -17.25 2.75 10.68
CA SER A 46 -18.54 2.70 11.38
C SER A 46 -18.51 1.88 12.66
N VAL A 47 -17.60 0.90 12.76
CA VAL A 47 -17.40 0.12 13.99
C VAL A 47 -16.59 0.89 15.03
N PHE A 48 -15.69 1.78 14.60
CA PHE A 48 -14.85 2.57 15.51
C PHE A 48 -15.48 3.91 15.94
N GLN A 49 -16.48 4.40 15.21
CA GLN A 49 -17.18 5.66 15.50
C GLN A 49 -18.54 5.48 16.19
N GLY A 50 -19.00 4.24 16.37
CA GLY A 50 -20.20 3.90 17.15
C GLY A 50 -19.85 3.45 18.56
#